data_AF-A0A7Y4B130-F1
#
_entry.id   AF-A0A7Y4B130-F1
#
_cell.length_a   1.000
_cell.length_b   1.000
_cell.length_c   1.000
_cell.angle_alpha   90.00
_cell.angle_beta   90.00
_cell.angle_gamma   90.00
#
_symmetry.space_group_name_H-M   'P 1'
#
loop_
_entity.id
_entity.type
_entity.pdbx_description
1 polymer ?
#
loop_
_entity_poly.entity_id
_entity_poly.type
_entity_poly.pdbx_seq_one_letter_code
_entity_poly.pdbx_strand_id
1 'polypeptide(L)' 'MLVKRYAQYSVKRPWFHRFNISLVLTVFVVSVYELLANEEYVYLAGVVFTFASTLLFASASTFKKRYLGHES' A
#
# COMPACT_ATOMS: atom_id res chain seq x y z
N MET A 1 -4.88 14.10 -8.56
CA MET A 1 -5.14 13.23 -9.74
C MET A 1 -4.69 11.77 -9.53
N LEU A 2 -3.53 11.52 -8.90
CA LEU A 2 -3.00 10.15 -8.68
C LEU A 2 -3.91 9.23 -7.85
N VAL A 3 -4.46 9.71 -6.73
CA VAL A 3 -5.35 8.93 -5.86
C VAL A 3 -6.62 8.47 -6.58
N LYS A 4 -7.21 9.34 -7.42
CA LYS A 4 -8.41 9.02 -8.21
C LYS A 4 -8.14 7.92 -9.24
N ARG A 5 -7.00 8.01 -9.94
CA ARG A 5 -6.57 7.03 -10.95
C ARG A 5 -6.22 5.67 -10.32
N TYR A 6 -5.55 5.68 -9.17
CA TYR A 6 -5.25 4.48 -8.41
C TYR A 6 -6.52 3.83 -7.82
N ALA A 7 -7.47 4.63 -7.32
CA ALA A 7 -8.75 4.13 -6.85
C ALA A 7 -9.55 3.45 -7.97
N GLN A 8 -9.66 4.06 -9.16
CA GLN A 8 -10.32 3.43 -10.32
C GLN A 8 -9.61 2.16 -10.78
N TYR A 9 -8.27 2.13 -10.78
CA TYR A 9 -7.48 0.95 -11.12
C TYR A 9 -7.69 -0.19 -10.11
N SER A 10 -7.72 0.12 -8.82
CA SER A 10 -7.98 -0.83 -7.73
C SER A 10 -9.38 -1.45 -7.83
N VAL A 11 -10.40 -0.68 -8.25
CA VAL A 11 -11.75 -1.22 -8.49
C VAL A 11 -11.80 -2.10 -9.74
N LYS A 12 -11.17 -1.70 -10.86
CA LYS A 12 -11.17 -2.49 -12.10
C LYS A 12 -10.35 -3.78 -12.02
N ARG A 13 -9.31 -3.82 -11.19
CA ARG A 13 -8.39 -4.97 -11.05
C ARG A 13 -8.13 -5.30 -9.57
N PRO A 14 -9.11 -5.88 -8.86
CA PRO A 14 -8.99 -6.16 -7.43
C PRO A 14 -7.86 -7.15 -7.10
N TRP A 15 -7.59 -8.10 -7.99
CA TRP A 15 -6.49 -9.06 -7.84
C TRP A 15 -5.11 -8.39 -7.89
N PHE A 16 -4.92 -7.44 -8.81
CA PHE A 16 -3.65 -6.70 -8.94
C PHE A 16 -3.40 -5.78 -7.74
N HIS A 17 -4.47 -5.21 -7.18
CA HIS A 17 -4.37 -4.42 -5.96
C HIS A 17 -4.00 -5.28 -4.74
N ARG A 18 -4.63 -6.45 -4.59
CA ARG A 18 -4.27 -7.42 -3.52
C ARG A 18 -2.81 -7.86 -3.64
N PHE A 19 -2.34 -8.17 -4.85
CA PHE A 19 -0.93 -8.49 -5.09
C PHE A 19 0.01 -7.34 -4.67
N ASN A 20 -0.35 -6.10 -5.01
CA ASN A 20 0.42 -4.92 -4.60
C ASN A 20 0.49 -4.76 -3.08
N ILE A 21 -0.64 -4.97 -2.38
CA ILE A 21 -0.67 -4.96 -0.91
C ILE A 21 0.23 -6.07 -0.34
N SER A 22 0.12 -7.29 -0.86
CA SER A 22 0.98 -8.40 -0.45
C SER A 22 2.46 -8.11 -0.66
N LEU A 23 2.82 -7.50 -1.80
CA LEU A 23 4.19 -7.09 -2.09
C LEU A 23 4.71 -6.05 -1.08
N VAL A 24 3.92 -5.01 -0.81
CA VAL A 24 4.27 -3.99 0.20
C VAL A 24 4.41 -4.63 1.60
N LEU A 25 3.53 -5.57 1.95
CA LEU A 25 3.62 -6.30 3.21
C LEU A 25 4.90 -7.14 3.30
N THR A 26 5.28 -7.83 2.22
CA THR A 26 6.56 -8.57 2.16
C THR A 26 7.75 -7.65 2.35
N VAL A 27 7.77 -6.49 1.68
CA VAL A 27 8.82 -5.48 1.87
C VAL A 27 8.90 -5.03 3.33
N PHE A 28 7.75 -4.82 3.99
CA PHE A 28 7.72 -4.46 5.40
C PHE A 28 8.33 -5.56 6.28
N VAL A 29 7.90 -6.81 6.12
CA VAL A 29 8.41 -7.94 6.92
C VAL A 29 9.90 -8.12 6.73
N VAL A 30 10.40 -8.08 5.50
CA VAL A 30 11.84 -8.19 5.20
C VAL A 30 12.60 -7.01 5.81
N SER A 31 12.09 -5.79 5.65
CA SER A 31 12.77 -4.60 6.18
C SER A 31 12.84 -4.60 7.70
N VAL A 32 11.78 -5.03 8.38
CA VAL A 32 11.76 -5.16 9.85
C VAL A 32 12.70 -6.27 10.31
N TYR A 33 12.71 -7.41 9.62
CA TYR A 33 13.60 -8.52 9.93
C TYR A 33 15.06 -8.09 9.80
N GLU A 34 15.44 -7.50 8.68
CA GLU A 34 16.80 -7.03 8.41
C GLU A 34 17.22 -5.93 9.38
N LEU A 35 16.33 -4.98 9.70
CA LEU A 35 16.59 -3.93 10.67
C LEU A 35 16.86 -4.50 12.07
N LEU A 36 16.17 -5.58 12.45
CA LEU A 36 16.31 -6.20 13.76
C LEU A 36 17.48 -7.20 13.83
N ALA A 37 17.70 -7.98 12.78
CA ALA A 37 18.68 -9.04 12.74
C ALA A 37 20.09 -8.55 12.40
N ASN A 38 20.19 -7.54 11.52
CA ASN A 38 21.46 -7.00 11.04
C ASN A 38 21.77 -5.61 11.61
N GLU A 39 20.86 -5.00 12.38
CA GLU A 39 20.99 -3.64 12.96
C GLU A 39 21.31 -2.55 11.90
N GLU A 40 21.00 -2.84 10.65
CA GLU A 40 21.31 -2.00 9.50
C GLU A 40 20.20 -0.95 9.30
N TYR A 41 20.50 0.31 9.66
CA TYR A 41 19.53 1.41 9.57
C TYR A 41 19.06 1.70 8.15
N VAL A 42 19.75 1.20 7.11
CA VAL A 42 19.31 1.35 5.71
C VAL A 42 17.90 0.79 5.48
N TYR A 43 17.50 -0.24 6.26
CA TYR A 43 16.19 -0.87 6.15
C TYR A 43 15.04 -0.03 6.75
N LEU A 44 15.34 1.04 7.50
CA LEU A 44 14.31 2.03 7.89
C LEU A 44 13.64 2.68 6.68
N ALA A 45 14.37 2.86 5.58
CA ALA A 45 13.78 3.42 4.36
C ALA A 45 12.65 2.53 3.81
N GLY A 46 12.81 1.21 3.91
CA GLY A 46 11.78 0.23 3.56
C GLY A 46 10.56 0.33 4.47
N VAL A 47 10.77 0.53 5.77
CA VAL A 47 9.69 0.77 6.74
C VAL A 47 8.93 2.07 6.40
N VAL A 48 9.64 3.17 6.16
CA VAL A 48 9.01 4.45 5.77
C VAL A 48 8.21 4.32 4.47
N PHE A 49 8.75 3.61 3.47
CA PHE A 49 8.07 3.35 2.21
C PHE A 49 6.74 2.59 2.41
N THR A 50 6.72 1.61 3.31
CA THR A 50 5.51 0.82 3.58
C THR A 50 4.43 1.65 4.28
N PHE A 51 4.81 2.56 5.19
CA PHE A 51 3.89 3.51 5.80
C PHE A 51 3.29 4.47 4.77
N ALA A 52 4.12 5.06 3.90
CA ALA A 52 3.65 5.93 2.83
C ALA A 52 2.68 5.21 1.88
N SER A 53 3.00 3.98 1.49
CA SER A 53 2.15 3.13 0.65
C SER A 53 0.81 2.82 1.34
N THR A 54 0.84 2.53 2.64
CA THR A 54 -0.37 2.27 3.44
C THR A 54 -1.28 3.50 3.49
N LEU A 55 -0.73 4.70 3.67
CA LEU A 55 -1.50 5.95 3.62
C LEU A 55 -2.15 6.18 2.25
N LEU A 56 -1.45 5.87 1.16
CA LEU A 56 -2.01 5.93 -0.19
C LEU A 56 -3.15 4.92 -0.38
N PHE A 57 -2.99 3.68 0.11
CA PHE A 57 -4.03 2.66 0.05
C PHE A 57 -5.26 3.04 0.88
N ALA A 58 -5.05 3.58 2.09
CA ALA A 58 -6.12 4.08 2.94
C ALA A 58 -6.87 5.24 2.28
N SER A 59 -6.14 6.20 1.69
CA SER A 59 -6.73 7.33 0.96
C SER A 59 -7.55 6.86 -0.26
N ALA A 60 -7.04 5.89 -1.02
CA ALA A 60 -7.75 5.31 -2.15
C ALA A 60 -9.00 4.52 -1.72
N SER A 61 -8.95 3.82 -0.59
CA SER A 61 -10.09 3.12 0.00
C SER A 61 -11.19 4.10 0.44
N THR A 62 -10.82 5.18 1.12
CA THR A 62 -11.74 6.26 1.50
C THR A 62 -12.37 6.92 0.27
N PHE A 63 -11.57 7.16 -0.78
CA PHE A 63 -12.08 7.70 -2.04
C PHE A 63 -13.10 6.75 -2.70
N LYS A 64 -12.79 5.45 -2.74
CA LYS A 64 -13.72 4.43 -3.27
C LYS A 64 -15.05 4.44 -2.49
N LYS A 65 -14.99 4.42 -1.15
CA LYS A 65 -16.21 4.45 -0.32
C LYS A 65 -17.05 5.71 -0.57
N ARG A 66 -16.41 6.86 -0.75
CA ARG A 66 -17.09 8.15 -0.87
C ARG A 66 -17.67 8.43 -2.27
N TYR A 67 -17.05 7.90 -3.33
CA TYR A 67 -17.39 8.27 -4.71
C TYR A 67 -17.80 7.11 -5.62
N LEU A 68 -17.49 5.87 -5.26
CA LEU A 68 -17.77 4.67 -6.07
C LEU A 68 -18.66 3.65 -5.33
N GLY A 69 -19.04 3.95 -4.08
CA GLY A 69 -19.89 3.08 -3.24
C GLY A 69 -21.39 3.26 -3.45
N HIS A 70 -21.82 4.09 -4.41
CA HIS A 70 -23.24 4.33 -4.74
C HIS A 70 -23.74 3.54 -5.96
N GLU A 71 -22.92 2.62 -6.50
CA GLU A 71 -23.25 1.77 -7.66
C GLU A 71 -23.21 0.28 -7.28
N SER A 72 -23.80 -0.08 -6.14
CA SER A 72 -24.06 -1.48 -5.76
C SER A 72 -25.55 -1.75 -5.67
#